data_AF-A0A8T5AUS7-F1
#
_entry.id   AF-A0A8T5AUS7-F1
#
_cell.length_a   1.000
_cell.length_b   1.000
_cell.length_c   1.000
_cell.angle_alpha   90.00
_cell.angle_beta   90.00
_cell.angle_gamma   90.00
#
_symmetry.space_group_name_H-M   'P 1'
#
loop_
_entity.id
_entity.type
_entity.pdbx_description
1 polymer ?
#
loop_
_entity_poly.entity_id
_entity_poly.type
_entity_poly.pdbx_seq_one_letter_code
_entity_poly.pdbx_strand_id
1 'polypeptide(L)' 'MTSQEVEIDFVKVQLRRSGSFMVTIPKQAAEALSITNGERLKVSIDQQKRRIIYQKI' A
#
# COMPACT_ATOMS: atom_id res chain seq x y z
N MET A 1 8.87 -15.54 -11.97
CA MET A 1 9.61 -14.77 -10.93
C MET A 1 8.85 -14.93 -9.63
N THR A 2 9.43 -15.61 -8.65
CA THR A 2 8.83 -15.78 -7.32
C THR A 2 8.91 -14.44 -6.60
N SER A 3 7.79 -13.74 -6.52
CA SER A 3 7.65 -12.60 -5.61
C SER A 3 7.76 -13.13 -4.18
N GLN A 4 8.86 -12.83 -3.47
CA GLN A 4 8.90 -13.02 -2.02
C GLN A 4 8.07 -11.90 -1.38
N GLU A 5 6.90 -12.26 -0.87
CA GLU A 5 6.07 -11.37 -0.08
C GLU A 5 6.54 -11.45 1.39
N VAL A 6 6.68 -10.29 2.03
CA VAL A 6 7.05 -10.18 3.45
C VAL A 6 5.89 -9.47 4.16
N GLU A 7 5.33 -10.10 5.17
CA GLU A 7 4.33 -9.47 6.04
C GLU A 7 5.03 -8.44 6.92
N ILE A 8 4.55 -7.19 6.92
CA ILE A 8 5.14 -6.08 7.67
C ILE A 8 4.32 -5.75 8.91
N ASP A 9 3.01 -5.57 8.76
CA ASP A 9 2.10 -5.19 9.85
C ASP A 9 0.63 -5.34 9.42
N PHE A 10 -0.30 -5.27 10.39
CA PHE A 10 -1.73 -5.10 10.16
C PHE A 10 -2.13 -3.64 10.38
N VAL A 11 -2.79 -3.04 9.39
CA VAL A 11 -3.22 -1.64 9.45
C VAL A 11 -4.73 -1.50 9.41
N LYS A 12 -5.24 -0.45 10.07
CA LYS A 12 -6.67 -0.12 10.03
C LYS A 12 -7.02 0.68 8.78
N VAL A 13 -8.10 0.29 8.12
CA VAL A 13 -8.73 1.09 7.06
C VAL A 13 -9.58 2.19 7.68
N GLN A 14 -9.41 3.43 7.21
CA GLN A 14 -10.13 4.59 7.70
C GLN A 14 -11.01 5.18 6.59
N LEU A 15 -12.31 5.37 6.87
CA LEU A 15 -13.23 6.04 5.94
C LEU A 15 -12.96 7.55 5.91
N ARG A 16 -12.78 8.11 4.71
CA ARG A 16 -12.72 9.56 4.50
C ARG A 16 -14.12 10.13 4.25
N ARG A 17 -14.29 11.42 4.52
CA ARG A 17 -15.56 12.15 4.28
C ARG A 17 -16.06 12.05 2.84
N SER A 18 -15.16 11.98 1.86
CA SER A 18 -15.48 11.87 0.43
C SER A 18 -15.86 10.45 -0.02
N GLY A 19 -16.03 9.50 0.91
CA GLY A 19 -16.41 8.11 0.61
C GLY A 19 -15.25 7.19 0.21
N SER A 20 -14.04 7.72 0.04
CA SER A 20 -12.84 6.92 -0.18
C SER A 20 -12.24 6.44 1.15
N PHE A 21 -11.34 5.46 1.07
CA PHE A 21 -10.62 4.98 2.25
C PHE A 21 -9.18 5.50 2.28
N MET A 22 -8.65 5.65 3.49
CA MET A 22 -7.23 5.84 3.75
C MET A 22 -6.68 4.58 4.42
N VAL A 23 -5.50 4.17 4.00
CA VAL A 23 -4.72 3.10 4.63
C VAL A 23 -3.34 3.66 4.93
N THR A 24 -2.86 3.45 6.15
CA THR A 24 -1.50 3.84 6.54
C THR A 24 -0.49 2.89 5.89
N ILE A 25 0.55 3.43 5.27
CA ILE A 25 1.74 2.65 4.92
C ILE A 25 2.62 2.58 6.18
N PRO A 26 2.91 1.39 6.74
CA PRO A 26 3.79 1.25 7.90
C PRO A 26 5.16 1.86 7.63
N LYS A 27 5.79 2.42 8.67
CA LYS A 27 7.10 3.10 8.55
C LYS A 27 8.16 2.21 7.91
N GLN A 28 8.21 0.93 8.30
CA GLN A 28 9.15 -0.06 7.80
C GLN A 28 8.96 -0.31 6.29
N ALA A 29 7.72 -0.36 5.81
CA ALA A 29 7.42 -0.51 4.40
C ALA A 29 7.79 0.76 3.60
N ALA A 30 7.52 1.93 4.17
CA ALA A 30 7.91 3.21 3.55
C ALA A 30 9.43 3.35 3.45
N GLU A 31 10.17 2.98 4.49
CA GLU A 31 11.65 2.97 4.48
C GLU A 31 12.21 1.96 3.48
N ALA A 32 11.71 0.72 3.49
CA ALA A 32 12.15 -0.33 2.57
C ALA A 32 11.94 0.03 1.09
N LEU A 33 10.89 0.79 0.79
CA LEU A 33 10.59 1.26 -0.57
C LEU A 33 11.05 2.70 -0.83
N SER A 34 11.73 3.33 0.14
CA SER A 34 12.18 4.73 0.06
C SER A 34 11.05 5.71 -0.35
N ILE A 35 9.83 5.51 0.16
CA ILE A 35 8.67 6.36 -0.16
C ILE A 35 8.80 7.68 0.59
N THR A 36 8.66 8.79 -0.11
CA THR A 36 8.74 10.14 0.48
C THR A 36 7.41 10.89 0.44
N ASN A 37 7.29 11.94 1.26
CA ASN A 37 6.05 12.72 1.35
C ASN A 37 5.72 13.42 0.03
N GLY A 38 4.47 13.33 -0.40
CA GLY A 38 3.99 13.93 -1.65
C GLY A 38 4.23 13.10 -2.91
N GLU A 39 4.92 11.96 -2.81
CA GLU A 39 5.08 11.04 -3.94
C GLU A 39 3.75 10.42 -4.36
N ARG A 40 3.63 10.17 -5.68
CA ARG A 40 2.51 9.41 -6.25
C ARG A 40 2.93 7.96 -6.39
N LEU A 41 2.08 7.06 -5.90
CA LEU A 41 2.21 5.62 -6.14
C LEU A 41 1.20 5.18 -7.21
N LYS A 42 1.58 4.20 -8.02
CA LYS A 42 0.64 3.48 -8.88
C LYS A 42 -0.20 2.55 -8.00
N VAL A 43 -1.51 2.55 -8.23
CA VAL A 43 -2.45 1.65 -7.55
C VAL A 43 -3.02 0.68 -8.57
N SER A 44 -2.96 -0.61 -8.27
CA SER A 44 -3.64 -1.67 -9.04
C SER A 44 -4.37 -2.63 -8.11
N ILE A 45 -5.35 -3.35 -8.66
CA ILE A 45 -6.08 -4.39 -7.95
C ILE A 45 -5.79 -5.72 -8.64
N ASP A 46 -5.30 -6.68 -7.87
CA ASP A 46 -5.24 -8.08 -8.28
C ASP A 46 -6.53 -8.76 -7.82
N GLN A 47 -7.46 -8.92 -8.76
CA GLN A 47 -8.80 -9.44 -8.48
C GLN A 47 -8.79 -10.92 -8.07
N GLN A 48 -7.81 -11.69 -8.55
CA GLN A 48 -7.72 -13.12 -8.24
C GLN A 48 -7.27 -13.33 -6.79
N LYS A 49 -6.27 -12.57 -6.36
CA LYS A 49 -5.75 -12.64 -4.98
C LYS A 49 -6.43 -11.68 -4.01
N ARG A 50 -7.42 -10.90 -4.48
CA ARG A 50 -8.19 -9.93 -3.69
C ARG A 50 -7.31 -8.94 -2.92
N ARG A 51 -6.32 -8.35 -3.59
CA ARG A 51 -5.37 -7.42 -2.97
C ARG A 51 -5.24 -6.12 -3.74
N ILE A 52 -4.97 -5.04 -2.99
CA ILE A 52 -4.56 -3.74 -3.53
C ILE A 52 -3.04 -3.71 -3.54
N ILE A 53 -2.45 -3.32 -4.66
CA ILE A 53 -1.00 -3.21 -4.84
C ILE A 53 -0.67 -1.73 -5.02
N TYR A 54 0.15 -1.20 -4.13
CA TYR A 54 0.76 0.11 -4.25
C TYR A 54 2.20 -0.07 -4.74
N GLN A 55 2.54 0.53 -5.87
CA GLN A 55 3.84 0.39 -6.51
C GLN A 55 4.51 1.76 -6.65
N LYS A 56 5.76 1.88 -6.19
CA LYS A 56 6.61 3.06 -6.45
C LYS A 56 6.93 3.14 -7.95
N ILE A 57 6.82 4.35 -8.50
CA ILE A 57 7.11 4.68 -9.91
C ILE A 57 8.51 5.28 -9.99
#